data_AF-A0A6A6Q9R8-F1
#
_entry.id   AF-A0A6A6Q9R8-F1
#
_cell.length_a   1.000
_cell.length_b   1.000
_cell.length_c   1.000
_cell.angle_alpha   90.00
_cell.angle_beta   90.00
_cell.angle_gamma   90.00
#
_symmetry.space_group_name_H-M   'P 1'
#
loop_
_entity.id
_entity.type
_entity.pdbx_description
1 polymer ?
#
loop_
_entity_poly.entity_id
_entity_poly.type
_entity_poly.pdbx_seq_one_letter_code
_entity_poly.pdbx_strand_id
1 'polypeptide(L)'
;RSVARWVDGEDVGTTTIALGRKRGRDGSIGGNGWAVVGKEESVVNGGILKAAMLTRVLDHLTTPTSYLEFSPQGQLLVMSSCWKNNALRLVYLPSCTVYRNWPTDKTLLGRITAIAW
;
A
#
# COMPACT_ATOMS: atom_id res chain seq x y z
N ARG A 1 -20.76 14.14 -9.78
CA ARG A 1 -21.41 13.50 -8.61
C ARG A 1 -20.36 12.67 -7.88
N SER A 2 -19.99 13.04 -6.65
CA SER A 2 -19.13 12.24 -5.78
C SER A 2 -19.92 11.05 -5.23
N VAL A 3 -19.32 9.85 -5.24
CA VAL A 3 -19.97 8.59 -4.82
C VAL A 3 -19.58 8.15 -3.40
N ALA A 4 -18.43 8.61 -2.91
CA ALA A 4 -17.96 8.43 -1.54
C ALA A 4 -16.90 9.49 -1.21
N ARG A 5 -16.81 9.86 0.08
CA ARG A 5 -15.73 10.68 0.63
C ARG A 5 -15.32 10.03 1.96
N TRP A 6 -14.03 9.76 2.12
CA TRP A 6 -13.46 9.39 3.42
C TRP A 6 -12.35 10.39 3.75
N VAL A 7 -12.10 10.56 5.03
CA VAL A 7 -11.01 11.38 5.57
C VAL A 7 -10.14 10.40 6.34
N ASP A 8 -8.84 10.36 6.05
CA ASP A 8 -7.92 9.62 6.90
C ASP A 8 -7.74 10.36 8.24
N GLY A 9 -7.36 9.64 9.30
CA GLY A 9 -7.19 10.26 10.63
C GLY A 9 -6.22 11.44 10.59
N GLU A 10 -6.47 12.44 11.44
CA GLU A 10 -5.83 13.78 11.51
C GLU A 10 -4.30 13.77 11.45
N ASP A 11 -3.72 13.55 10.27
CA ASP A 11 -2.26 13.49 10.14
C ASP A 11 -1.75 14.11 8.84
N VAL A 12 -0.74 14.96 9.00
CA VAL A 12 -0.18 15.88 8.00
C VAL A 12 1.03 15.20 7.35
N GLY A 13 0.80 14.39 6.31
CA GLY A 13 1.93 13.73 5.66
C GLY A 13 1.64 12.71 4.56
N THR A 14 0.45 12.74 3.96
CA THR A 14 0.11 11.81 2.88
C THR A 14 1.03 12.03 1.68
N THR A 15 1.90 11.06 1.44
CA THR A 15 2.95 11.14 0.41
C THR A 15 2.57 10.38 -0.85
N THR A 16 1.78 9.31 -0.75
CA THR A 16 1.33 8.54 -1.92
C THR A 16 0.02 7.81 -1.63
N ILE A 17 -0.82 7.63 -2.64
CA ILE A 17 -2.01 6.77 -2.56
C ILE A 17 -1.95 5.77 -3.70
N ALA A 18 -2.13 4.48 -3.39
CA ALA A 18 -2.25 3.42 -4.38
C ALA A 18 -3.59 2.71 -4.24
N LEU A 19 -4.19 2.35 -5.38
CA LEU A 19 -5.45 1.61 -5.45
C LEU A 19 -5.19 0.23 -6.05
N GLY A 20 -5.52 -0.80 -5.28
CA GLY A 20 -5.37 -2.20 -5.64
C GLY A 20 -6.62 -2.77 -6.30
N ARG A 21 -6.41 -3.79 -7.12
CA ARG A 21 -7.41 -4.26 -8.10
C ARG A 21 -8.73 -4.72 -7.47
N LYS A 22 -9.78 -4.40 -8.22
CA LYS A 22 -11.17 -4.81 -8.08
C LYS A 22 -11.36 -6.32 -8.34
N ARG A 23 -11.94 -7.05 -7.40
CA ARG A 23 -12.46 -8.41 -7.67
C ARG A 23 -13.88 -8.27 -8.28
N GLY A 24 -13.99 -8.15 -9.60
CA GLY A 24 -15.28 -8.08 -10.30
C GLY A 24 -15.23 -7.49 -11.71
N ARG A 25 -16.20 -7.87 -12.55
CA ARG A 25 -16.38 -7.48 -13.97
C ARG A 25 -16.31 -5.96 -14.14
N ASP A 26 -15.73 -5.52 -15.26
CA ASP A 26 -15.52 -4.12 -15.64
C ASP A 26 -16.76 -3.25 -15.38
N GLY A 27 -16.59 -2.04 -14.80
CA GLY A 27 -17.69 -1.07 -14.61
C GLY A 27 -18.40 -0.97 -13.24
N SER A 28 -18.41 -1.97 -12.34
CA SER A 28 -18.92 -1.79 -10.96
C SER A 28 -17.88 -1.17 -10.01
N ILE A 29 -18.13 0.03 -9.49
CA ILE A 29 -17.39 0.55 -8.32
C ILE A 29 -17.91 -0.26 -7.13
N GLY A 30 -17.27 -1.39 -6.77
CA GLY A 30 -17.79 -2.22 -5.67
C GLY A 30 -17.26 -3.62 -5.40
N GLY A 31 -16.25 -4.11 -6.11
CA GLY A 31 -15.62 -5.39 -5.78
C GLY A 31 -14.37 -5.19 -4.94
N ASN A 32 -14.42 -5.48 -3.63
CA ASN A 32 -13.32 -5.52 -2.63
C ASN A 32 -11.98 -4.94 -3.13
N GLY A 33 -11.95 -3.62 -3.35
CA GLY A 33 -10.74 -2.90 -3.76
C GLY A 33 -9.92 -2.55 -2.52
N TRP A 34 -8.61 -2.70 -2.62
CA TRP A 34 -7.68 -2.24 -1.59
C TRP A 34 -7.33 -0.78 -1.87
N ALA A 35 -7.34 0.06 -0.86
CA ALA A 35 -6.77 1.40 -0.94
C ALA A 35 -5.63 1.49 0.07
N VAL A 36 -4.47 1.95 -0.36
CA VAL A 36 -3.32 2.12 0.53
C VAL A 36 -2.88 3.57 0.47
N VAL A 37 -2.67 4.15 1.64
CA VAL A 37 -2.17 5.51 1.81
C VAL A 37 -0.78 5.39 2.43
N GLY A 38 0.23 5.82 1.68
CA GLY A 38 1.59 5.97 2.16
C GLY A 38 1.72 7.27 2.94
N LYS A 39 2.05 7.15 4.22
CA LYS A 39 2.54 8.24 5.08
C LYS A 39 3.92 7.81 5.61
N GLU A 40 4.39 8.45 6.70
CA GLU A 40 5.50 7.90 7.50
C GLU A 40 5.20 6.46 7.91
N GLU A 41 3.94 6.20 8.24
CA GLU A 41 3.34 4.89 8.45
C GLU A 41 2.37 4.56 7.31
N SER A 42 2.40 3.34 6.78
CA SER A 42 1.52 3.00 5.66
C SER A 42 0.20 2.40 6.11
N VAL A 43 -0.88 2.98 5.64
CA VAL A 43 -2.24 2.64 6.04
C VAL A 43 -2.91 1.84 4.93
N VAL A 44 -3.36 0.62 5.24
CA VAL A 44 -4.12 -0.25 4.33
C VAL A 44 -5.60 -0.22 4.70
N ASN A 45 -6.42 0.24 3.77
CA ASN A 45 -7.87 0.29 3.89
C ASN A 45 -8.54 -0.76 2.98
N GLY A 46 -9.36 -1.61 3.59
CA GLY A 46 -10.04 -2.71 2.92
C GLY A 46 -11.46 -2.31 2.50
N GLY A 47 -11.64 -1.99 1.22
CA GLY A 47 -12.96 -1.80 0.60
C GLY A 47 -13.35 -0.34 0.37
N ILE A 48 -13.59 0.00 -0.90
CA ILE A 48 -14.04 1.35 -1.32
C ILE A 48 -15.54 1.60 -0.98
N LEU A 49 -16.34 0.56 -0.73
CA LEU A 49 -17.79 0.69 -0.55
C LEU A 49 -18.33 0.50 0.86
N LYS A 50 -17.56 -0.07 1.79
CA LYS A 50 -18.07 -0.36 3.15
C LYS A 50 -17.24 0.41 4.15
N ALA A 51 -17.63 1.67 4.34
CA ALA A 51 -17.15 2.57 5.39
C ALA A 51 -15.64 2.42 5.68
N ALA A 52 -14.80 2.59 4.64
CA ALA A 52 -13.33 2.63 4.68
C ALA A 52 -12.72 2.15 6.00
N MET A 53 -12.91 0.87 6.34
CA MET A 53 -12.44 0.33 7.61
C MET A 53 -10.94 0.16 7.47
N LEU A 54 -10.20 0.98 8.23
CA LEU A 54 -8.77 0.83 8.41
C LEU A 54 -8.49 -0.62 8.80
N THR A 55 -7.94 -1.40 7.87
CA THR A 55 -7.73 -2.82 8.07
C THR A 55 -6.42 -3.05 8.80
N ARG A 56 -5.40 -2.23 8.50
CA ARG A 56 -4.10 -2.28 9.17
C ARG A 56 -3.28 -1.01 8.97
N VAL A 57 -2.47 -0.66 9.96
CA VAL A 57 -1.35 0.29 9.86
C VAL A 57 -0.05 -0.52 9.83
N LEU A 58 0.88 -0.15 8.93
CA LEU A 58 2.12 -0.85 8.64
C LEU A 58 3.33 0.07 8.87
N ASP A 59 4.03 -0.16 9.99
CA ASP A 59 5.13 0.72 10.46
C ASP A 59 6.51 0.09 10.20
N HIS A 60 6.61 -0.69 9.13
CA HIS A 60 7.80 -1.47 8.81
C HIS A 60 8.89 -0.66 8.08
N LEU A 61 8.58 0.58 7.71
CA LEU A 61 9.51 1.58 7.17
C LEU A 61 9.66 2.69 8.21
N THR A 62 10.89 3.03 8.54
CA THR A 62 11.21 4.16 9.44
C THR A 62 11.33 5.49 8.67
N THR A 63 10.87 5.52 7.43
CA THR A 63 11.07 6.61 6.46
C THR A 63 9.81 6.75 5.63
N PRO A 64 9.45 7.96 5.18
CA PRO A 64 8.22 8.18 4.44
C PRO A 64 8.15 7.31 3.19
N THR A 65 6.97 6.75 2.97
CA THR A 65 6.70 5.83 1.87
C THR A 65 6.66 6.61 0.55
N SER A 66 7.53 6.25 -0.39
CA SER A 66 7.69 6.98 -1.67
C SER A 66 7.01 6.28 -2.84
N TYR A 67 6.99 4.94 -2.84
CA TYR A 67 6.36 4.17 -3.90
C TYR A 67 5.52 3.04 -3.31
N LEU A 68 4.32 2.90 -3.85
CA LEU A 68 3.34 1.88 -3.51
C LEU A 68 2.79 1.28 -4.79
N GLU A 69 2.87 -0.05 -4.93
CA GLU A 69 2.39 -0.71 -6.14
C GLU A 69 1.77 -2.07 -5.83
N PHE A 70 0.58 -2.29 -6.35
CA PHE A 70 -0.12 -3.56 -6.20
C PHE A 70 0.24 -4.52 -7.32
N SER A 71 0.33 -5.81 -6.99
CA SER A 71 0.45 -6.82 -8.02
C SER A 71 -0.77 -6.82 -8.93
N PRO A 72 -0.63 -7.22 -10.21
CA PRO A 72 -1.75 -7.32 -11.15
C PRO A 72 -2.90 -8.22 -10.63
N GLN A 73 -2.55 -9.19 -9.78
CA GLN A 73 -3.49 -10.11 -9.11
C GLN A 73 -4.13 -9.50 -7.84
N GLY A 74 -3.55 -8.45 -7.25
CA GLY A 74 -4.00 -7.82 -6.01
C GLY A 74 -3.72 -8.63 -4.73
N GLN A 75 -2.83 -9.62 -4.80
CA GLN A 75 -2.42 -10.47 -3.66
C GLN A 75 -1.20 -9.91 -2.91
N LEU A 76 -0.44 -9.04 -3.57
CA LEU A 76 0.78 -8.47 -3.04
C LEU A 76 0.74 -6.96 -3.21
N LEU A 77 1.25 -6.26 -2.23
CA LEU A 77 1.53 -4.84 -2.26
C LEU A 77 3.02 -4.66 -2.01
N VAL A 78 3.68 -3.95 -2.91
CA VAL A 78 5.06 -3.50 -2.69
C VAL A 78 5.02 -2.09 -2.13
N MET A 79 5.82 -1.88 -1.10
CA MET A 79 5.98 -0.61 -0.43
C MET A 79 7.46 -0.29 -0.32
N SER A 80 7.87 0.91 -0.73
CA SER A 80 9.27 1.32 -0.62
C SER A 80 9.44 2.79 -0.31
N SER A 81 10.67 3.11 0.09
CA SER A 81 11.11 4.47 0.36
C SER A 81 12.38 4.77 -0.43
N CYS A 82 12.44 5.96 -1.03
CA CYS A 82 13.65 6.45 -1.67
C CYS A 82 14.63 7.07 -0.67
N TRP A 83 14.27 7.20 0.60
CA TRP A 83 15.05 7.92 1.60
C TRP A 83 16.11 7.05 2.28
N LYS A 84 16.00 5.72 2.16
CA LYS A 84 16.93 4.76 2.76
C LYS A 84 17.24 3.62 1.79
N ASN A 85 18.49 3.16 1.81
CA ASN A 85 18.91 2.01 1.03
C ASN A 85 18.22 0.73 1.53
N ASN A 86 17.86 -0.15 0.60
CA ASN A 86 17.16 -1.41 0.89
C ASN A 86 15.84 -1.24 1.65
N ALA A 87 15.19 -0.08 1.49
CA ALA A 87 13.91 0.24 2.12
C ALA A 87 12.74 -0.22 1.25
N LEU A 88 12.57 -1.53 1.12
CA LEU A 88 11.43 -2.17 0.46
C LEU A 88 10.78 -3.19 1.37
N ARG A 89 9.46 -3.28 1.34
CA ARG A 89 8.68 -4.31 2.02
C ARG A 89 7.63 -4.85 1.07
N LEU A 90 7.51 -6.18 1.06
CA LEU A 90 6.45 -6.87 0.35
C LEU A 90 5.37 -7.25 1.36
N VAL A 91 4.13 -6.89 1.08
CA VAL A 91 2.98 -7.10 1.94
C VAL A 91 2.02 -8.07 1.26
N TYR A 92 1.69 -9.16 1.94
CA TYR A 92 0.67 -10.12 1.51
C TYR A 92 -0.73 -9.63 1.88
N LEU A 93 -1.63 -9.63 0.90
CA LEU A 93 -3.06 -9.34 1.01
C LEU A 93 -3.83 -10.65 0.80
N PRO A 94 -4.89 -10.96 1.59
CA PRO A 94 -5.71 -10.08 2.45
C PRO A 94 -5.23 -9.95 3.90
N SER A 95 -4.21 -10.72 4.30
CA SER A 95 -3.78 -10.81 5.71
C SER A 95 -2.96 -9.60 6.18
N CYS A 96 -2.70 -8.63 5.29
CA CYS A 96 -1.85 -7.46 5.51
C CYS A 96 -0.55 -7.80 6.26
N THR A 97 0.11 -8.89 5.86
CA THR A 97 1.29 -9.43 6.55
C THR A 97 2.54 -9.14 5.73
N VAL A 98 3.55 -8.55 6.36
CA VAL A 98 4.81 -8.24 5.69
C VAL A 98 5.70 -9.47 5.61
N TYR A 99 6.24 -9.76 4.43
CA TYR A 99 7.22 -10.82 4.25
C TYR A 99 8.50 -10.48 5.00
N ARG A 100 8.92 -11.40 5.88
CA ARG A 100 10.11 -11.24 6.72
C ARG A 100 11.37 -11.86 6.11
N ASN A 101 11.20 -12.77 5.15
CA ASN A 101 12.29 -13.47 4.47
C ASN A 101 12.92 -12.62 3.35
N TRP A 102 12.33 -11.49 2.98
CA TRP A 102 12.83 -10.61 1.93
C TRP A 102 12.24 -9.19 2.06
N PRO A 103 13.02 -8.12 1.79
CA PRO A 103 14.45 -8.11 1.46
C PRO A 103 15.33 -8.29 2.69
N THR A 104 16.46 -8.99 2.50
CA THR A 104 17.49 -9.19 3.54
C THR A 104 18.62 -8.19 3.37
N ASP A 105 19.48 -8.02 4.38
CA ASP A 105 20.64 -7.10 4.32
C ASP A 105 21.60 -7.41 3.16
N LYS A 106 21.60 -8.67 2.69
CA LYS A 106 22.41 -9.12 1.55
C LYS A 106 21.80 -8.78 0.19
N THR A 107 20.55 -8.32 0.16
CA THR A 107 19.86 -7.96 -1.08
C THR A 107 20.32 -6.57 -1.50
N LEU A 108 21.11 -6.47 -2.57
CA LEU A 108 21.64 -5.21 -3.08
C LEU A 108 20.60 -4.44 -3.89
N LEU A 109 19.53 -3.97 -3.23
CA LEU A 109 18.52 -3.12 -3.88
C LEU A 109 18.99 -1.67 -4.03
N GLY A 110 19.92 -1.24 -3.17
CA GLY A 110 20.39 0.13 -3.16
C GLY A 110 19.27 1.11 -2.85
N ARG A 111 19.31 2.29 -3.47
CA ARG A 111 18.27 3.31 -3.35
C ARG A 111 17.17 3.05 -4.39
N ILE A 112 15.94 2.88 -3.92
CA ILE A 112 14.81 2.59 -4.79
C ILE A 112 14.21 3.88 -5.30
N THR A 113 14.16 4.02 -6.63
CA THR A 113 13.67 5.22 -7.33
C THR A 113 12.44 4.95 -8.20
N ALA A 114 12.10 3.68 -8.41
CA ALA A 114 10.91 3.27 -9.14
C ALA A 114 10.58 1.82 -8.78
N ILE A 115 9.30 1.48 -8.86
CA ILE A 115 8.80 0.12 -8.77
C ILE A 115 7.84 -0.06 -9.95
N ALA A 116 7.92 -1.22 -10.59
CA ALA A 116 6.98 -1.69 -11.60
C ALA A 116 6.78 -3.19 -11.39
N TRP A 117 5.56 -3.68 -11.60
CA TRP A 117 5.24 -5.11 -11.68
C TRP A 117 5.43 -5.71 -13.08
#